data_AF-I0GUW4-F1
#
_entry.id   AF-I0GUW4-F1
#
_cell.length_a   1.000
_cell.length_b   1.000
_cell.length_c   1.000
_cell.angle_alpha   90.00
_cell.angle_beta   90.00
_cell.angle_gamma   90.00
#
_symmetry.space_group_name_H-M   'P 1'
#
loop_
_entity.id
_entity.type
_entity.pdbx_description
1 polymer ?
#
loop_
_entity_poly.entity_id
_entity_poly.type
_entity_poly.pdbx_seq_one_letter_code
_entity_poly.pdbx_strand_id
1 'polypeptide(L)'
;MEESVDCSSFVQDVYRSMGILLPRDADQQELAMNHSVSLEGLNTDARYQKAAEAPVGALFFKPGHVMLYLGKDAKGTPLAIHSASSYFTFSGNKSKKHYIRRVLVSDLSYQNGKAVRTIDGMTSIGSCF
;
A
#
# COMPACT_ATOMS: atom_id res chain seq x y z
N MET A 1 -18.53 10.45 -9.44
CA MET A 1 -18.36 9.44 -8.37
C MET A 1 -17.94 10.20 -7.14
N GLU A 2 -18.91 10.76 -6.41
CA GLU A 2 -18.70 11.54 -5.18
C GLU A 2 -18.70 10.65 -3.92
N GLU A 3 -19.06 9.37 -4.03
CA GLU A 3 -19.20 8.45 -2.89
C GLU A 3 -18.15 7.31 -2.90
N SER A 4 -16.88 7.62 -3.11
CA SER A 4 -15.80 6.63 -2.97
C SER A 4 -14.74 7.15 -2.01
N VAL A 5 -14.41 6.36 -0.98
CA VAL A 5 -13.28 6.61 -0.10
C VAL A 5 -11.98 6.54 -0.91
N ASP A 6 -11.08 7.49 -0.68
CA ASP A 6 -9.70 7.41 -1.18
C ASP A 6 -8.85 6.51 -0.25
N CYS A 7 -7.60 6.26 -0.64
CA CYS A 7 -6.75 5.33 0.10
C CYS A 7 -6.52 5.73 1.57
N SER A 8 -6.29 7.02 1.84
CA SER A 8 -5.99 7.50 3.19
C SER A 8 -7.23 7.63 4.06
N SER A 9 -8.38 8.05 3.52
CA SER A 9 -9.66 8.01 4.25
C SER A 9 -10.09 6.59 4.59
N PHE A 10 -9.91 5.63 3.67
CA PHE A 10 -10.19 4.22 3.95
C PHE A 10 -9.37 3.71 5.14
N VAL A 11 -8.06 3.92 5.13
CA VAL A 11 -7.19 3.48 6.23
C VAL A 11 -7.49 4.23 7.53
N GLN A 12 -7.77 5.54 7.45
CA GLN A 12 -8.18 6.34 8.60
C GLN A 12 -9.44 5.79 9.25
N ASP A 13 -10.46 5.40 8.46
CA ASP A 13 -11.70 4.83 8.99
C ASP A 13 -11.48 3.48 9.66
N VAL A 14 -10.63 2.61 9.09
CA VAL A 14 -10.27 1.34 9.71
C VAL A 14 -9.57 1.57 11.05
N TYR A 15 -8.56 2.45 11.10
CA TYR A 15 -7.84 2.76 12.35
C TYR A 15 -8.74 3.42 13.39
N ARG A 16 -9.63 4.32 12.96
CA ARG A 16 -10.60 4.99 13.84
C ARG A 16 -11.56 4.00 14.48
N SER A 17 -11.93 2.91 13.79
CA SER A 17 -12.74 1.84 14.38
C SER A 17 -12.04 1.13 15.55
N MET A 18 -10.71 1.23 15.62
CA MET A 18 -9.86 0.71 16.69
C MET A 18 -9.45 1.79 17.70
N GLY A 19 -10.04 2.99 17.62
CA GLY A 19 -9.74 4.10 18.52
C GLY A 19 -8.46 4.88 18.20
N ILE A 20 -7.86 4.67 17.02
CA ILE A 20 -6.62 5.34 16.61
C ILE A 20 -6.94 6.39 15.55
N LEU A 21 -6.55 7.64 15.82
CA LEU A 21 -6.78 8.76 14.90
C LEU A 21 -5.53 8.98 14.05
N LEU A 22 -5.68 8.77 12.74
CA LEU A 22 -4.65 9.10 11.75
C LEU A 22 -4.96 10.43 11.06
N PRO A 23 -3.95 11.17 10.58
CA PRO A 23 -4.15 12.32 9.70
C PRO A 23 -4.95 11.97 8.43
N ARG A 24 -5.50 12.99 7.74
CA ARG A 24 -6.37 12.80 6.57
C ARG A 24 -5.61 12.36 5.32
N ASP A 25 -4.38 12.83 5.17
CA ASP A 25 -3.60 12.67 3.94
C ASP A 25 -2.49 11.62 4.12
N ALA A 26 -2.22 10.84 3.08
CA ALA A 26 -1.33 9.66 3.16
C ALA A 26 0.11 10.01 3.56
N ASP A 27 0.61 11.17 3.12
CA ASP A 27 1.94 11.69 3.48
C ASP A 27 2.02 12.06 4.97
N GLN A 28 0.96 12.69 5.51
CA GLN A 28 0.87 12.97 6.93
C GLN A 28 0.70 11.69 7.74
N GLN A 29 -0.04 10.70 7.22
CA GLN A 29 -0.16 9.38 7.84
C GLN A 29 1.20 8.68 7.92
N GLU A 30 2.02 8.75 6.88
CA GLU A 30 3.38 8.19 6.85
C GLU A 30 4.26 8.80 7.95
N LEU A 31 4.19 10.13 8.11
CA LEU A 31 4.94 10.87 9.14
C LEU A 31 4.42 10.63 10.57
N ALA A 32 3.16 10.25 10.73
CA ALA A 32 2.53 10.03 12.02
C ALA A 32 2.77 8.62 12.60
N MET A 33 3.48 7.75 11.89
CA MET A 33 3.76 6.39 12.34
C MET A 33 4.79 6.39 13.48
N ASN A 34 4.46 5.72 14.59
CA ASN A 34 5.38 5.60 15.75
C ASN A 34 6.63 4.81 15.40
N HIS A 35 6.46 3.76 14.59
CA HIS A 35 7.53 2.95 14.05
C HIS A 35 7.49 3.04 12.53
N SER A 36 8.63 3.34 11.92
CA SER A 36 8.75 3.41 10.46
C SER A 36 10.02 2.71 10.01
N VAL A 37 9.86 1.80 9.04
CA VAL A 37 10.96 1.10 8.37
C VAL A 37 11.06 1.65 6.95
N SER A 38 12.14 2.37 6.66
CA SER A 38 12.43 2.81 5.30
C SER A 38 12.77 1.63 4.39
N LEU A 39 12.27 1.67 3.16
CA LEU A 39 12.59 0.71 2.10
C LEU A 39 13.52 1.31 1.03
N GLU A 40 13.92 2.56 1.19
CA GLU A 40 14.83 3.23 0.26
C GLU A 40 16.17 2.48 0.15
N GLY A 41 16.71 2.37 -1.06
CA GLY A 41 17.95 1.64 -1.33
C GLY A 41 17.87 0.12 -1.28
N LEU A 42 16.77 -0.46 -0.78
CA LEU A 42 16.58 -1.91 -0.77
C LEU A 42 16.22 -2.45 -2.16
N ASN A 43 16.75 -3.63 -2.50
CA ASN A 43 16.34 -4.39 -3.67
C ASN A 43 14.96 -5.05 -3.45
N THR A 44 14.37 -5.59 -4.52
CA THR A 44 13.03 -6.20 -4.49
C THR A 44 12.90 -7.30 -3.43
N ASP A 45 13.86 -8.20 -3.32
CA ASP A 45 13.76 -9.35 -2.41
C ASP A 45 13.79 -8.90 -0.95
N ALA A 46 14.69 -7.97 -0.62
CA ALA A 46 14.76 -7.36 0.71
C ALA A 46 13.49 -6.58 1.06
N ARG A 47 12.87 -5.90 0.08
CA ARG A 47 11.57 -5.23 0.27
C ARG A 47 10.45 -6.23 0.60
N TYR A 48 10.39 -7.35 -0.13
CA TYR A 48 9.42 -8.41 0.19
C TYR A 48 9.66 -9.05 1.55
N GLN A 49 10.91 -9.27 1.94
CA GLN A 49 11.25 -9.74 3.28
C GLN A 49 10.74 -8.78 4.36
N LYS A 50 10.98 -7.47 4.21
CA LYS A 50 10.48 -6.46 5.15
C LYS A 50 8.96 -6.36 5.18
N ALA A 51 8.29 -6.44 4.03
CA ALA A 51 6.83 -6.50 3.97
C ALA A 51 6.28 -7.75 4.68
N ALA A 52 6.95 -8.90 4.54
CA ALA A 52 6.54 -10.16 5.16
C ALA A 52 6.79 -10.23 6.68
N GLU A 53 7.76 -9.46 7.18
CA GLU A 53 8.09 -9.30 8.62
C GLU A 53 7.19 -8.29 9.35
N ALA A 54 6.50 -7.42 8.61
CA ALA A 54 5.64 -6.39 9.20
C ALA A 54 4.51 -7.00 10.05
N PRO A 55 4.08 -6.32 11.12
CA PRO A 55 2.90 -6.75 11.88
C PRO A 55 1.64 -6.58 11.04
N VAL A 56 0.67 -7.49 11.17
CA VAL A 56 -0.66 -7.33 10.55
C VAL A 56 -1.28 -6.03 11.04
N GLY A 57 -1.88 -5.28 10.12
CA GLY A 57 -2.38 -3.94 10.39
C GLY A 57 -1.36 -2.84 10.16
N ALA A 58 -0.08 -3.14 9.87
CA ALA A 58 0.88 -2.13 9.43
C ALA A 58 0.42 -1.44 8.13
N LEU A 59 0.90 -0.23 7.91
CA LEU A 59 0.65 0.56 6.71
C LEU A 59 1.84 0.50 5.76
N PHE A 60 1.55 0.24 4.49
CA PHE A 60 2.52 0.28 3.41
C PHE A 60 2.34 1.58 2.63
N PHE A 61 3.38 2.41 2.63
CA PHE A 61 3.38 3.70 1.97
C PHE A 61 4.13 3.66 0.65
N LYS A 62 3.60 4.40 -0.31
CA LYS A 62 4.29 4.80 -1.54
C LYS A 62 3.81 6.20 -1.92
N PRO A 63 4.48 6.90 -2.84
CA PRO A 63 4.05 8.25 -3.23
C PRO A 63 2.57 8.28 -3.65
N GLY A 64 1.79 9.07 -2.91
CA GLY A 64 0.36 9.30 -3.12
C GLY A 64 -0.56 8.10 -2.87
N HIS A 65 -0.12 7.08 -2.10
CA HIS A 65 -0.97 5.92 -1.81
C HIS A 65 -0.55 5.21 -0.52
N VAL A 66 -1.55 4.79 0.26
CA VAL A 66 -1.38 4.00 1.48
C VAL A 66 -2.20 2.71 1.39
N MET A 67 -1.65 1.62 1.93
CA MET A 67 -2.31 0.31 1.95
C MET A 67 -2.23 -0.29 3.35
N LEU A 68 -3.26 -1.01 3.78
CA LEU A 68 -3.29 -1.72 5.05
C LEU A 68 -2.85 -3.17 4.84
N TYR A 69 -1.81 -3.60 5.53
CA TYR A 69 -1.28 -4.95 5.44
C TYR A 69 -2.17 -5.96 6.18
N LEU A 70 -2.52 -7.06 5.51
CA LEU A 70 -3.39 -8.13 6.04
C LEU A 70 -2.62 -9.37 6.49
N GLY A 71 -1.29 -9.40 6.33
CA GLY A 71 -0.50 -10.61 6.50
C GLY A 71 -0.25 -11.33 5.18
N LYS A 72 0.08 -12.61 5.28
CA LYS A 72 0.45 -13.45 4.15
C LYS A 72 -0.65 -14.43 3.82
N ASP A 73 -0.80 -14.75 2.53
CA ASP A 73 -1.60 -15.90 2.12
C ASP A 73 -0.91 -17.24 2.46
N ALA A 74 -1.58 -18.36 2.13
CA ALA A 74 -1.05 -19.71 2.39
C ALA A 74 0.27 -20.01 1.64
N LYS A 75 0.62 -19.23 0.62
CA LYS A 75 1.88 -19.35 -0.13
C LYS A 75 2.96 -18.39 0.38
N GLY A 76 2.66 -17.58 1.40
CA GLY A 76 3.57 -16.60 1.95
C GLY A 76 3.55 -15.25 1.22
N THR A 77 2.63 -15.02 0.29
CA THR A 77 2.52 -13.74 -0.44
C THR A 77 1.91 -12.66 0.43
N PRO A 78 2.59 -11.51 0.65
CA PRO A 78 2.02 -10.37 1.36
C PRO A 78 0.79 -9.82 0.66
N LEU A 79 -0.30 -9.64 1.39
CA LEU A 79 -1.55 -9.08 0.89
C LEU A 79 -1.88 -7.77 1.61
N ALA A 80 -2.37 -6.79 0.85
CA ALA A 80 -2.83 -5.52 1.41
C ALA A 80 -4.23 -5.17 0.90
N ILE A 81 -5.04 -4.58 1.78
CA ILE A 81 -6.34 -4.00 1.45
C ILE A 81 -6.21 -2.49 1.29
N HIS A 82 -6.81 -1.95 0.23
CA HIS A 82 -6.71 -0.52 -0.08
C HIS A 82 -7.80 -0.08 -1.06
N SER A 83 -8.15 1.20 -1.01
CA SER A 83 -8.95 1.84 -2.06
C SER A 83 -8.04 2.28 -3.21
N ALA A 84 -8.10 1.56 -4.33
CA ALA A 84 -7.16 1.77 -5.44
C ALA A 84 -7.83 2.46 -6.64
N SER A 85 -7.13 3.42 -7.25
CA SER A 85 -7.62 4.11 -8.45
C SER A 85 -7.40 3.30 -9.72
N SER A 86 -6.17 2.87 -9.99
CA SER A 86 -5.80 2.17 -11.23
C SER A 86 -4.45 1.47 -11.13
N TYR A 87 -4.22 0.51 -12.02
CA TYR A 87 -2.90 -0.09 -12.28
C TYR A 87 -2.65 -0.18 -13.79
N PHE A 88 -1.44 -0.57 -14.18
CA PHE A 88 -1.04 -0.73 -15.56
C PHE A 88 -0.55 -2.14 -15.85
N THR A 89 -0.82 -2.61 -17.07
CA THR A 89 -0.22 -3.82 -17.65
C THR A 89 0.56 -3.45 -18.90
N PHE A 90 1.62 -4.19 -19.20
CA PHE A 90 2.53 -3.91 -20.31
C PHE A 90 2.64 -5.15 -21.22
N SER A 91 2.60 -4.94 -22.53
CA SER A 91 2.74 -5.99 -23.54
C SER A 91 3.57 -5.46 -24.71
N GLY A 92 4.84 -5.87 -24.78
CA GLY A 92 5.82 -5.23 -25.67
C GLY A 92 5.91 -3.74 -25.38
N ASN A 93 5.81 -2.90 -26.42
CA ASN A 93 5.85 -1.43 -26.29
C ASN A 93 4.50 -0.79 -25.94
N LYS A 94 3.47 -1.58 -25.65
CA LYS A 94 2.12 -1.07 -25.34
C LYS A 94 1.85 -1.12 -23.84
N SER A 95 1.28 -0.06 -23.29
CA SER A 95 0.73 -0.02 -21.93
C SER A 95 -0.80 0.06 -21.97
N LYS A 96 -1.45 -0.57 -20.99
CA LYS A 96 -2.90 -0.48 -20.78
C LYS A 96 -3.16 -0.10 -19.33
N LYS A 97 -3.91 0.98 -19.13
CA LYS A 97 -4.40 1.41 -17.82
C LYS A 97 -5.71 0.69 -17.51
N HIS A 98 -5.82 0.16 -16.29
CA HIS A 98 -7.02 -0.50 -15.79
C HIS A 98 -7.55 0.30 -14.61
N TYR A 99 -8.77 0.80 -14.71
CA TYR A 99 -9.44 1.51 -13.62
C TYR A 99 -10.09 0.52 -12.67
N ILE A 100 -9.85 0.71 -11.38
CA ILE A 100 -10.38 -0.11 -10.30
C ILE A 100 -11.47 0.66 -9.56
N ARG A 101 -11.10 1.82 -8.99
CA ARG A 101 -11.94 2.78 -8.24
C ARG A 101 -12.85 2.09 -7.21
N ARG A 102 -12.24 1.23 -6.39
CA ARG A 102 -12.91 0.48 -5.32
C ARG A 102 -11.88 -0.01 -4.30
N VAL A 103 -12.38 -0.47 -3.16
CA VAL A 103 -11.61 -1.24 -2.18
C VAL A 103 -11.39 -2.67 -2.69
N LEU A 104 -10.17 -3.17 -2.59
CA LEU A 104 -9.81 -4.54 -2.93
C LEU A 104 -8.63 -5.03 -2.09
N VAL A 105 -8.38 -6.34 -2.16
CA VAL A 105 -7.17 -6.97 -1.67
C VAL A 105 -6.28 -7.31 -2.86
N SER A 106 -5.00 -6.94 -2.80
CA SER A 106 -4.01 -7.31 -3.82
C SER A 106 -2.70 -7.75 -3.18
N ASP A 107 -1.90 -8.46 -3.98
CA ASP A 107 -0.46 -8.53 -3.74
C ASP A 107 0.22 -7.20 -4.11
N LEU A 108 1.55 -7.19 -4.07
CA LEU A 108 2.38 -6.00 -4.31
C LEU A 108 3.04 -5.99 -5.71
N SER A 109 2.58 -6.86 -6.63
CA SER A 109 3.18 -7.06 -7.95
C SER A 109 2.65 -6.10 -9.02
N TYR A 110 1.46 -5.54 -8.82
CA TYR A 110 0.84 -4.65 -9.80
C TYR A 110 1.68 -3.39 -10.06
N GLN A 111 1.65 -2.90 -11.30
CA GLN A 111 2.55 -1.85 -11.76
C GLN A 111 1.87 -0.49 -11.91
N ASN A 112 2.66 0.57 -11.74
CA ASN A 112 2.28 1.93 -12.09
C ASN A 112 2.53 2.23 -13.58
N GLY A 113 2.21 3.45 -14.02
CA GLY A 113 2.38 3.87 -15.43
C GLY A 113 3.82 3.90 -15.94
N LYS A 114 4.82 3.78 -15.05
CA LYS A 114 6.25 3.70 -15.37
C LYS A 114 6.79 2.26 -15.33
N ALA A 115 5.91 1.26 -15.31
CA ALA A 115 6.24 -0.17 -15.20
C ALA A 115 6.96 -0.56 -13.88
N VAL A 116 6.91 0.29 -12.85
CA VAL A 116 7.45 -0.03 -11.52
C VAL A 116 6.40 -0.83 -10.75
N ARG A 117 6.76 -2.01 -10.24
CA ARG A 117 5.91 -2.81 -9.36
C ARG A 117 5.68 -2.08 -8.05
N THR A 118 4.54 -2.31 -7.42
CA THR A 118 4.16 -1.61 -6.19
C THR A 118 5.19 -1.79 -5.08
N ILE A 119 5.70 -3.01 -4.88
CA ILE A 119 6.77 -3.29 -3.92
C ILE A 119 8.03 -2.42 -4.12
N ASP A 120 8.42 -2.20 -5.37
CA ASP A 120 9.61 -1.42 -5.74
C ASP A 120 9.37 0.09 -5.64
N GLY A 121 8.09 0.51 -5.64
CA GLY A 121 7.68 1.90 -5.46
C GLY A 121 7.39 2.29 -4.02
N MET A 122 7.38 1.34 -3.07
CA MET A 122 7.12 1.63 -1.66
C MET A 122 8.26 2.44 -1.03
N THR A 123 7.90 3.40 -0.18
CA THR A 123 8.83 4.28 0.56
C THR A 123 9.11 3.72 1.94
N SER A 124 8.06 3.35 2.66
CA SER A 124 8.18 2.88 4.05
C SER A 124 7.07 1.90 4.45
N ILE A 125 7.31 1.23 5.56
CA ILE A 125 6.32 0.44 6.31
C ILE A 125 6.17 1.10 7.68
N GLY A 126 4.94 1.49 8.03
CA GLY A 126 4.63 2.15 9.29
C GLY A 126 3.72 1.34 10.19
N SER A 127 3.95 1.40 11.51
CA SER A 127 3.03 0.86 12.51
C SER A 127 2.86 1.82 13.69
N CYS A 128 1.69 1.75 14.33
CA CYS A 128 1.42 2.49 15.57
C CYS A 128 1.96 1.77 16.82
N PHE A 129 2.26 0.46 16.72
CA PHE A 129 2.76 -0.40 17.79
C PHE A 129 3.75 -1.42 17.23
#